data_AF-R7JA96-F1
#
_entry.id   AF-R7JA96-F1
#
_cell.length_a   1.000
_cell.length_b   1.000
_cell.length_c   1.000
_cell.angle_alpha   90.00
_cell.angle_beta   90.00
_cell.angle_gamma   90.00
#
_symmetry.space_group_name_H-M   'P 1'
#
loop_
_entity.id
_entity.type
_entity.pdbx_description
1 polymer ?
#
loop_
_entity_poly.entity_id
_entity_poly.type
_entity_poly.pdbx_seq_one_letter_code
_entity_poly.pdbx_strand_id
1 'polypeptide(L)'
;MDVIKENIYNNKYPLIVTEGSSKKKLNKILNENNEYLSYCYSKLNGIKDVLFIHGHSLDKKDKHIFDAISKNSTIKRVYISLCSKENYRDKREKADTFFAKREREKTIEVFFYNAESTNIW
;
A
#
# COMPACT_ATOMS: atom_id res chain seq x y z
N MET A 1 -5.84 23.37 16.85
CA MET A 1 -6.84 23.43 15.75
C MET A 1 -6.55 22.30 14.78
N ASP A 2 -7.59 21.62 14.26
CA ASP A 2 -7.44 20.55 13.27
C ASP A 2 -6.78 21.09 11.99
N VAL A 3 -5.53 20.69 11.73
CA VAL A 3 -4.76 21.05 10.52
C VAL A 3 -5.56 20.77 9.22
N ILE A 4 -6.40 19.74 9.24
CA ILE A 4 -7.29 19.40 8.13
C ILE A 4 -8.33 20.50 7.88
N LYS A 5 -8.96 21.02 8.94
CA LYS A 5 -9.98 22.08 8.81
C LYS A 5 -9.34 23.36 8.27
N GLU A 6 -8.18 23.73 8.80
CA GLU A 6 -7.42 24.90 8.33
C GLU A 6 -7.03 24.80 6.86
N ASN A 7 -6.55 23.63 6.41
CA ASN A 7 -6.24 23.40 5.00
C ASN A 7 -7.48 23.55 4.11
N ILE A 8 -8.63 22.99 4.52
CA ILE A 8 -9.89 23.12 3.77
C ILE A 8 -10.33 24.60 3.70
N TYR A 9 -10.26 25.35 4.80
CA TYR A 9 -10.54 26.80 4.80
C TYR A 9 -9.63 27.58 3.85
N ASN A 10 -8.39 27.12 3.68
CA ASN A 10 -7.41 27.69 2.77
C ASN A 10 -7.44 27.08 1.35
N ASN A 11 -8.54 26.43 0.95
CA ASN A 11 -8.71 25.78 -0.35
C ASN A 11 -7.62 24.72 -0.69
N LYS A 12 -7.01 24.12 0.34
CA LYS A 12 -6.07 23.00 0.20
C LYS A 12 -6.81 21.70 0.52
N TYR A 13 -7.10 20.92 -0.51
CA TYR A 13 -7.79 19.64 -0.38
C TYR A 13 -6.80 18.48 -0.34
N PRO A 14 -7.07 17.43 0.43
CA PRO A 14 -6.30 16.21 0.34
C PRO A 14 -6.46 15.60 -1.05
N LEU A 15 -5.35 15.12 -1.61
CA LEU A 15 -5.36 14.39 -2.87
C LEU A 15 -5.79 12.95 -2.62
N ILE A 16 -7.02 12.61 -3.03
CA ILE A 16 -7.62 11.30 -2.75
C ILE A 16 -8.15 10.67 -4.05
N VAL A 17 -7.95 9.36 -4.19
CA VAL A 17 -8.55 8.54 -5.25
C VAL A 17 -9.52 7.54 -4.61
N THR A 18 -10.82 7.76 -4.80
CA THR A 18 -11.90 6.98 -4.18
C THR A 18 -12.59 6.00 -5.14
N GLU A 19 -12.08 5.86 -6.37
CA GLU A 19 -12.69 5.01 -7.40
C GLU A 19 -12.96 3.57 -6.92
N GLY A 20 -14.07 2.99 -7.37
CA GLY A 20 -14.59 1.74 -6.81
C GLY A 20 -13.79 0.47 -7.13
N SER A 21 -12.94 0.48 -8.17
CA SER A 21 -12.16 -0.70 -8.57
C SER A 21 -10.67 -0.38 -8.73
N SER A 22 -9.83 -1.40 -8.52
CA SER A 22 -8.37 -1.25 -8.63
C SER A 22 -7.91 -0.73 -9.99
N LYS A 23 -8.58 -1.12 -11.10
CA LYS A 23 -8.24 -0.63 -12.44
C LYS A 23 -8.57 0.85 -12.60
N LYS A 24 -9.72 1.29 -12.07
CA LYS A 24 -10.12 2.71 -12.10
C LYS A 24 -9.20 3.56 -11.22
N LYS A 25 -8.86 3.10 -10.02
CA LYS A 25 -7.87 3.77 -9.16
C LYS A 25 -6.53 3.94 -9.88
N LEU A 26 -6.01 2.88 -10.49
CA LEU A 26 -4.77 2.93 -11.25
C LEU A 26 -4.84 3.91 -12.44
N ASN A 27 -5.94 3.91 -13.21
CA ASN A 27 -6.14 4.86 -14.29
C ASN A 27 -6.08 6.30 -13.79
N LYS A 28 -6.72 6.59 -12.67
CA LYS A 28 -6.73 7.93 -12.07
C LYS A 28 -5.34 8.37 -11.60
N ILE A 29 -4.57 7.42 -11.06
CA ILE A 29 -3.19 7.67 -10.64
C ILE A 29 -2.28 7.95 -11.85
N LEU A 30 -2.38 7.15 -12.92
CA LEU A 30 -1.42 7.20 -14.03
C LEU A 30 -1.80 8.14 -15.19
N ASN A 31 -3.10 8.32 -15.45
CA ASN A 31 -3.59 8.93 -16.69
C ASN A 31 -4.41 10.21 -16.49
N GLU A 32 -4.78 10.57 -15.25
CA GLU A 32 -5.65 11.73 -14.95
C GLU A 32 -4.89 12.83 -14.16
N ASN A 33 -3.69 13.19 -14.61
CA ASN A 33 -2.86 14.30 -14.06
C ASN A 33 -2.62 14.25 -12.53
N ASN A 34 -2.52 13.05 -11.96
CA ASN A 34 -2.21 12.87 -10.54
C ASN A 34 -0.70 12.69 -10.31
N GLU A 35 0.08 13.74 -10.59
CA GLU A 35 1.55 13.67 -10.63
C GLU A 35 2.17 13.14 -9.34
N TYR A 36 1.66 13.59 -8.19
CA TYR A 36 2.15 13.14 -6.89
C TYR A 36 1.90 11.64 -6.67
N LEU A 37 0.68 11.14 -6.91
CA LEU A 37 0.40 9.72 -6.73
C LEU A 37 1.10 8.87 -7.80
N SER A 38 1.22 9.37 -9.03
CA SER A 38 2.00 8.71 -10.09
C SER A 38 3.47 8.58 -9.70
N TYR A 39 4.06 9.65 -9.16
CA TYR A 39 5.41 9.63 -8.60
C TYR A 39 5.53 8.59 -7.47
N CYS A 40 4.66 8.63 -6.47
CA CYS A 40 4.65 7.65 -5.37
C CYS A 40 4.52 6.21 -5.87
N TYR A 41 3.63 5.96 -6.83
CA TYR A 41 3.44 4.66 -7.45
C TYR A 41 4.72 4.20 -8.16
N SER A 42 5.41 5.08 -8.88
CA SER A 42 6.69 4.76 -9.53
C SER A 42 7.79 4.40 -8.52
N LYS A 43 7.77 5.00 -7.33
CA LYS A 43 8.75 4.72 -6.26
C LYS A 43 8.65 3.32 -5.70
N LEU A 44 7.49 2.65 -5.83
CA LEU A 44 7.35 1.25 -5.43
C LEU A 44 8.35 0.34 -6.17
N ASN A 45 8.72 0.66 -7.41
CA ASN A 45 9.71 -0.09 -8.18
C ASN A 45 11.17 0.15 -7.73
N GLY A 46 11.42 1.25 -7.00
CA GLY A 46 12.77 1.59 -6.52
C GLY A 46 13.12 0.98 -5.16
N ILE A 47 12.16 0.36 -4.46
CA ILE A 47 12.35 -0.19 -3.12
C ILE A 47 13.28 -1.41 -3.17
N LYS A 48 14.25 -1.47 -2.27
CA LYS A 48 15.20 -2.57 -2.15
C LYS A 48 15.05 -3.28 -0.82
N ASP A 49 15.18 -4.61 -0.86
CA ASP A 49 15.23 -5.54 0.26
C ASP A 49 13.99 -5.60 1.16
N VAL A 50 13.59 -4.50 1.81
CA VAL A 50 12.54 -4.50 2.83
C VAL A 50 11.50 -3.42 2.54
N LEU A 51 10.22 -3.77 2.64
CA LEU A 51 9.09 -2.86 2.57
C LEU A 51 8.23 -2.97 3.84
N PHE A 52 7.81 -1.85 4.39
CA PHE A 52 6.82 -1.79 5.47
C PHE A 52 5.48 -1.31 4.93
N ILE A 53 4.42 -2.04 5.23
CA ILE A 53 3.03 -1.69 4.93
C ILE A 53 2.34 -1.45 6.26
N HIS A 54 1.98 -0.19 6.54
CA HIS A 54 1.33 0.23 7.78
C HIS A 54 -0.09 0.73 7.53
N GLY A 55 -1.03 0.36 8.38
CA GLY A 55 -2.41 0.88 8.36
C GLY A 55 -3.25 0.44 7.15
N HIS A 56 -2.84 -0.61 6.43
CA HIS A 56 -3.50 -1.06 5.21
C HIS A 56 -4.32 -2.35 5.42
N SER A 57 -5.51 -2.41 4.83
CA SER A 57 -6.49 -3.52 4.97
C SER A 57 -6.24 -4.73 4.06
N LEU A 58 -5.31 -4.58 3.11
CA LEU A 58 -5.03 -5.53 2.03
C LEU A 58 -6.29 -5.87 1.22
N ASP A 59 -7.07 -4.86 0.82
CA ASP A 59 -8.29 -5.07 0.04
C ASP A 59 -8.01 -5.19 -1.47
N LYS A 60 -8.86 -5.94 -2.19
CA LYS A 60 -8.78 -6.12 -3.65
C LYS A 60 -8.93 -4.79 -4.42
N LYS A 61 -9.57 -3.77 -3.83
CA LYS A 61 -9.65 -2.42 -4.40
C LYS A 61 -8.27 -1.80 -4.60
N ASP A 62 -7.27 -2.20 -3.82
CA ASP A 62 -5.91 -1.69 -3.85
C ASP A 62 -4.92 -2.69 -4.48
N LYS A 63 -5.43 -3.70 -5.20
CA LYS A 63 -4.63 -4.73 -5.88
C LYS A 63 -3.50 -4.16 -6.73
N HIS A 64 -3.72 -3.06 -7.43
CA HIS A 64 -2.71 -2.37 -8.25
C HIS A 64 -1.43 -2.01 -7.48
N ILE A 65 -1.53 -1.66 -6.19
CA ILE A 65 -0.36 -1.40 -5.34
C ILE A 65 0.42 -2.69 -5.11
N PHE A 66 -0.26 -3.78 -4.77
CA PHE A 66 0.37 -5.08 -4.57
C PHE A 66 0.96 -5.66 -5.86
N ASP A 67 0.30 -5.43 -7.00
CA ASP A 67 0.84 -5.82 -8.31
C ASP A 67 2.15 -5.10 -8.60
N ALA A 68 2.26 -3.81 -8.27
CA ALA A 68 3.51 -3.05 -8.41
C ALA A 68 4.61 -3.58 -7.47
N ILE A 69 4.27 -3.89 -6.21
CA ILE A 69 5.19 -4.48 -5.23
C ILE A 69 5.67 -5.85 -5.70
N SER A 70 4.77 -6.71 -6.18
CA SER A 70 5.09 -8.06 -6.64
C SER A 70 5.95 -8.05 -7.90
N LYS A 71 5.80 -7.06 -8.79
CA LYS A 71 6.68 -6.86 -9.96
C LYS A 71 8.09 -6.41 -9.59
N ASN A 72 8.25 -5.70 -8.48
CA ASN A 72 9.56 -5.29 -8.00
C ASN A 72 10.31 -6.50 -7.42
N SER A 73 11.22 -7.09 -8.20
CA SER A 73 12.04 -8.24 -7.79
C SER A 73 13.13 -7.94 -6.74
N THR A 74 13.43 -6.68 -6.43
CA THR A 74 14.47 -6.33 -5.44
C THR A 74 13.96 -6.31 -4.01
N ILE A 75 12.64 -6.27 -3.79
CA ILE A 75 12.05 -6.49 -2.46
C ILE A 75 12.24 -7.96 -2.11
N LYS A 76 12.67 -8.26 -0.89
CA LYS A 76 12.81 -9.63 -0.38
C LYS A 76 11.83 -9.91 0.75
N ARG A 77 11.53 -8.88 1.55
CA ARG A 77 10.66 -8.98 2.73
C ARG A 77 9.63 -7.86 2.76
N VAL A 78 8.44 -8.20 3.21
CA VAL A 78 7.37 -7.25 3.50
C VAL A 78 6.94 -7.42 4.95
N TYR A 79 6.92 -6.32 5.69
CA TYR A 79 6.40 -6.25 7.06
C TYR A 79 5.05 -5.55 7.04
N ILE A 80 4.01 -6.21 7.53
CA ILE A 80 2.63 -5.73 7.49
C ILE A 80 2.13 -5.48 8.91
N SER A 81 1.62 -4.28 9.16
CA SER A 81 1.01 -3.96 10.46
C SER A 81 -0.25 -4.79 10.70
N LEU A 82 -0.42 -5.33 11.89
CA LEU A 82 -1.64 -5.97 12.37
C LEU A 82 -2.23 -5.13 13.51
N CYS A 83 -3.45 -4.64 13.31
CA CYS A 83 -4.22 -3.93 14.33
C CYS A 83 -4.96 -4.95 15.22
N SER A 84 -5.17 -4.62 16.51
CA SER A 84 -5.83 -5.53 17.47
C SER A 84 -7.23 -5.99 17.05
N LYS A 85 -7.92 -5.19 16.23
CA LYS A 85 -9.26 -5.47 15.71
C LYS A 85 -9.27 -6.38 14.48
N GLU A 86 -8.10 -6.66 13.90
CA GLU A 86 -7.99 -7.47 12.69
C GLU A 86 -7.74 -8.95 13.01
N ASN A 87 -8.34 -9.84 12.22
CA ASN A 87 -8.04 -11.27 12.30
C ASN A 87 -6.71 -11.57 11.58
N TYR A 88 -5.75 -12.15 12.31
CA TYR A 88 -4.44 -12.52 11.76
C TYR A 88 -4.55 -13.48 10.57
N ARG A 89 -5.43 -14.50 10.64
CA ARG A 89 -5.56 -15.52 9.58
C ARG A 89 -6.05 -14.89 8.28
N ASP A 90 -7.08 -14.05 8.37
CA ASP A 90 -7.64 -13.36 7.21
C ASP A 90 -6.60 -12.41 6.57
N LYS A 91 -5.83 -11.69 7.40
CA LYS A 91 -4.80 -10.78 6.90
C LYS A 91 -3.63 -11.53 6.28
N ARG A 92 -3.28 -12.70 6.84
CA ARG A 92 -2.26 -13.61 6.30
C ARG A 92 -2.69 -14.17 4.95
N GLU A 93 -3.91 -14.69 4.82
CA GLU A 93 -4.41 -15.25 3.57
C GLU A 93 -4.44 -14.21 2.43
N LYS A 94 -4.84 -12.97 2.75
CA LYS A 94 -4.77 -11.84 1.80
C LYS A 94 -3.34 -11.58 1.36
N ALA A 95 -2.39 -11.48 2.30
CA ALA A 95 -0.98 -11.25 1.98
C ALA A 95 -0.41 -12.37 1.10
N ASP A 96 -0.65 -13.62 1.47
CA ASP A 96 -0.22 -14.80 0.70
C ASP A 96 -0.81 -14.75 -0.71
N THR A 97 -2.10 -14.41 -0.86
CA THR A 97 -2.75 -14.27 -2.18
C THR A 97 -2.06 -13.21 -3.05
N PHE A 98 -1.73 -12.04 -2.49
CA PHE A 98 -1.12 -10.96 -3.26
C PHE A 98 0.36 -11.20 -3.59
N PHE A 99 1.08 -11.91 -2.73
CA PHE A 99 2.53 -12.12 -2.86
C PHE A 99 2.92 -13.54 -3.33
N ALA A 100 1.95 -14.44 -3.56
CA ALA A 100 2.19 -15.79 -4.07
C ALA A 100 2.73 -15.81 -5.52
N LYS A 101 2.30 -14.87 -6.36
CA LYS A 101 2.64 -14.85 -7.79
C LYS A 101 3.69 -13.78 -8.07
N ARG A 102 4.95 -14.14 -7.86
CA ARG A 102 6.07 -13.32 -8.34
C ARG A 102 6.53 -13.81 -9.70
N GLU A 103 6.76 -12.87 -10.62
CA GLU A 103 7.25 -13.15 -11.98
C GLU A 103 8.65 -13.80 -12.01
N ARG A 104 9.40 -13.76 -10.90
CA ARG A 104 10.71 -14.42 -10.72
C ARG A 104 10.69 -15.25 -9.43
N GLU A 105 11.19 -16.47 -9.49
CA GLU A 105 11.06 -17.59 -8.53
C GLU A 105 11.38 -17.33 -7.04
N LYS A 106 11.82 -16.13 -6.64
CA LYS A 106 12.02 -15.78 -5.22
C LYS A 106 10.73 -15.22 -4.62
N THR A 107 10.08 -16.03 -3.80
CA THR A 107 8.96 -15.62 -2.94
C THR A 107 9.33 -14.44 -2.05
N ILE A 108 8.37 -13.55 -1.82
CA ILE A 108 8.52 -12.48 -0.81
C ILE A 108 8.28 -13.10 0.57
N GLU A 109 9.20 -12.87 1.50
CA GLU A 109 8.98 -13.24 2.90
C GLU A 109 8.02 -12.24 3.56
N VAL A 110 6.91 -12.72 4.11
CA VAL A 110 5.89 -11.88 4.74
C VAL A 110 5.96 -12.01 6.26
N PHE A 111 6.09 -10.87 6.93
CA PHE A 111 6.11 -10.74 8.39
C PHE A 111 5.00 -9.83 8.87
N PHE A 112 4.54 -10.04 10.10
CA PHE A 112 3.53 -9.21 10.74
C PHE A 112 4.10 -8.56 12.01
N TYR A 113 3.70 -7.33 12.28
CA TYR A 113 4.07 -6.61 13.50
C TYR A 113 2.84 -5.91 14.11
N ASN A 114 2.86 -5.68 15.42
CA ASN A 114 1.73 -5.04 16.11
C ASN A 114 1.70 -3.53 15.79
N ALA A 115 0.60 -3.06 15.20
CA ALA A 115 0.44 -1.66 14.81
C ALA A 115 0.44 -0.69 16.00
N GLU A 116 -0.03 -1.12 17.16
CA GLU A 116 -0.26 -0.26 18.34
C GLU A 116 0.99 -0.05 19.18
N SER A 117 1.85 -1.07 19.26
CA SER A 117 3.08 -1.03 20.06
C SER A 117 4.30 -0.61 19.25
N THR A 118 4.18 -0.48 17.92
CA THR A 118 5.31 -0.10 17.07
C THR A 118 5.49 1.40 17.09
N ASN A 119 6.66 1.84 17.52
CA ASN A 119 7.05 3.24 17.38
C ASN A 119 7.44 3.50 15.91
N ILE A 120 6.45 3.89 15.13
CA ILE A 120 6.65 4.43 13.79
C ILE A 120 6.92 5.92 13.96
N TRP A 121 8.17 6.32 13.67
CA TRP A 121 8.76 7.67 13.79
C TRP A 121 8.82 8.29 15.20
#